data_AF-A0A450V9D9-F1
#
_entry.id   AF-A0A450V9D9-F1
#
_cell.length_a   1.000
_cell.length_b   1.000
_cell.length_c   1.000
_cell.angle_alpha   90.00
_cell.angle_beta   90.00
_cell.angle_gamma   90.00
#
_symmetry.space_group_name_H-M   'P 1'
#
loop_
_entity.id
_entity.type
_entity.pdbx_description
1 polymer ?
#
loop_
_entity_poly.entity_id
_entity_poly.type
_entity_poly.pdbx_seq_one_letter_code
_entity_poly.pdbx_strand_id
1 'polypeptide(L)' 'MPALTIKNIPDDLYRALKDTSEQNHRSINSQIIVCLERALLPKRLTPETQLARIRDLRATMPHGMITPKEIAQAIDEGRP' A
#
# COMPACT_ATOMS: atom_id res chain seq x y z
N MET A 1 9.07 -6.46 20.93
CA MET A 1 8.12 -6.53 19.80
C MET A 1 8.04 -7.99 19.37
N PRO A 2 6.86 -8.53 19.05
CA PRO A 2 6.76 -9.88 18.51
C PRO A 2 7.47 -9.95 17.15
N ALA A 3 8.17 -11.05 16.90
CA ALA A 3 8.86 -11.30 15.64
C ALA A 3 8.38 -12.64 15.06
N LEU A 4 8.16 -12.67 13.74
CA LEU A 4 7.78 -13.87 13.01
C LEU A 4 8.92 -14.25 12.07
N THR A 5 9.36 -15.50 12.13
CA THR A 5 10.31 -16.07 11.16
C THR A 5 9.57 -17.15 10.37
N ILE A 6 9.55 -17.00 9.05
CA ILE A 6 9.00 -18.00 8.14
C ILE A 6 10.16 -18.76 7.52
N LYS A 7 10.27 -20.06 7.80
CA LYS A 7 11.31 -20.93 7.25
C LYS A 7 10.76 -21.68 6.03
N ASN A 8 11.65 -22.05 5.11
CA ASN A 8 11.32 -22.84 3.92
C ASN A 8 10.23 -22.23 3.04
N ILE A 9 10.27 -20.90 2.83
CA ILE A 9 9.41 -20.25 1.84
C ILE A 9 9.80 -20.75 0.45
N PRO A 10 8.86 -21.26 -0.36
CA PRO A 10 9.11 -21.59 -1.76
C PRO A 10 9.64 -20.38 -2.55
N ASP A 11 10.64 -20.60 -3.41
CA ASP A 11 11.32 -19.51 -4.13
C ASP A 11 10.37 -18.67 -5.00
N ASP A 12 9.39 -19.31 -5.62
CA ASP A 12 8.33 -18.68 -6.40
C ASP A 12 7.46 -17.76 -5.51
N LEU A 13 7.10 -18.21 -4.31
CA LEU A 13 6.35 -17.41 -3.35
C LEU A 13 7.17 -16.21 -2.84
N TYR A 14 8.46 -16.41 -2.57
CA TYR A 14 9.34 -15.30 -2.15
C TYR A 14 9.46 -14.24 -3.26
N ARG A 15 9.62 -14.67 -4.53
CA ARG A 15 9.66 -13.75 -5.68
C ARG A 15 8.37 -12.98 -5.82
N ALA A 16 7.22 -13.65 -5.81
CA ALA A 16 5.93 -12.99 -5.90
C ALA A 16 5.71 -11.96 -4.77
N LEU A 17 6.16 -12.29 -3.55
CA LEU A 17 6.11 -11.38 -2.41
C LEU A 17 7.01 -10.15 -2.61
N LYS A 18 8.23 -10.34 -3.11
CA LYS A 18 9.17 -9.25 -3.40
C LYS A 18 8.62 -8.32 -4.48
N ASP A 19 8.15 -8.86 -5.59
CA ASP A 19 7.59 -8.09 -6.70
C ASP A 19 6.38 -7.26 -6.23
N THR A 20 5.49 -7.87 -5.47
CA THR A 20 4.31 -7.19 -4.91
C THR A 20 4.74 -6.09 -3.93
N SER A 21 5.80 -6.30 -3.15
CA SER A 21 6.32 -5.33 -2.20
C SER A 21 6.88 -4.09 -2.91
N GLU A 22 7.65 -4.30 -3.98
CA GLU A 22 8.21 -3.24 -4.83
C GLU A 22 7.12 -2.43 -5.51
N GLN A 23 6.12 -3.09 -6.11
CA GLN A 23 4.96 -2.43 -6.72
C GLN A 23 4.15 -1.60 -5.73
N ASN A 24 4.04 -2.04 -4.49
CA ASN A 24 3.32 -1.31 -3.43
C ASN A 24 4.21 -0.29 -2.69
N HIS A 25 5.47 -0.11 -3.12
CA HIS A 25 6.48 0.75 -2.48
C HIS A 25 6.63 0.47 -0.98
N ARG A 26 6.66 -0.81 -0.60
CA ARG A 26 6.73 -1.28 0.79
C ARG A 26 7.87 -2.25 0.99
N SER A 27 8.34 -2.35 2.24
CA SER A 27 9.24 -3.44 2.62
C SER A 27 8.50 -4.79 2.60
N ILE A 28 9.25 -5.88 2.39
CA ILE A 28 8.71 -7.25 2.45
C ILE A 28 8.01 -7.52 3.78
N ASN A 29 8.59 -7.04 4.90
CA ASN A 29 7.98 -7.19 6.21
C ASN A 29 6.61 -6.49 6.29
N SER A 30 6.53 -5.24 5.83
CA SER A 30 5.26 -4.51 5.76
C SER A 30 4.25 -5.18 4.85
N GLN A 31 4.69 -5.81 3.76
CA GLN A 31 3.81 -6.54 2.86
C GLN A 31 3.25 -7.82 3.52
N ILE A 32 4.08 -8.58 4.24
CA ILE A 32 3.63 -9.77 5.00
C ILE A 32 2.58 -9.37 6.02
N ILE A 33 2.80 -8.28 6.77
CA ILE A 33 1.82 -7.77 7.73
C ILE A 33 0.49 -7.47 7.03
N VAL A 34 0.50 -6.76 5.89
CA VAL A 34 -0.73 -6.46 5.13
C VAL A 34 -1.44 -7.73 4.66
N CYS A 35 -0.69 -8.75 4.20
CA CYS A 35 -1.27 -10.03 3.81
C CYS A 35 -1.93 -10.74 4.99
N LEU A 36 -1.26 -10.78 6.16
CA LEU A 36 -1.80 -11.36 7.38
C LEU A 36 -3.03 -10.60 7.89
N GLU A 37 -3.01 -9.27 7.87
CA GLU A 37 -4.17 -8.45 8.21
C GLU A 37 -5.35 -8.79 7.30
N ARG A 38 -5.15 -8.85 5.98
CA ARG A 38 -6.24 -9.17 5.05
C ARG A 38 -6.81 -10.58 5.24
N ALA A 39 -5.97 -11.56 5.56
CA ALA A 39 -6.36 -12.95 5.71
C ALA A 39 -7.02 -13.25 7.08
N LEU A 40 -6.48 -12.68 8.16
CA LEU A 40 -6.86 -13.01 9.53
C LEU A 40 -7.81 -11.98 10.16
N LEU A 41 -7.75 -10.74 9.69
CA LEU A 41 -8.65 -9.67 10.09
C LEU A 41 -9.52 -9.34 8.88
N PRO A 42 -10.57 -10.15 8.58
CA PRO A 42 -11.53 -9.78 7.56
C PRO A 42 -12.02 -8.38 7.90
N LYS A 43 -11.55 -7.40 7.13
CA LYS A 43 -11.83 -6.00 7.37
C LYS A 43 -13.34 -5.84 7.24
N ARG A 44 -14.04 -5.81 8.37
CA ARG A 44 -15.22 -4.95 8.52
C ARG A 44 -14.68 -3.51 8.51
N LEU A 45 -14.12 -3.09 7.37
CA LEU A 45 -13.86 -1.68 7.14
C LEU A 45 -15.24 -1.09 6.98
N THR A 46 -15.78 -0.60 8.10
CA THR A 46 -16.98 0.19 8.02
C THR A 46 -16.63 1.45 7.22
N PRO A 47 -17.56 1.98 6.41
CA PRO A 47 -17.32 3.19 5.62
C PRO A 47 -16.69 4.33 6.45
N GLU A 48 -17.02 4.42 7.73
CA GLU A 48 -16.51 5.42 8.67
C GLU A 48 -15.02 5.25 8.96
N THR A 49 -14.55 4.01 9.20
CA THR A 49 -13.12 3.73 9.43
C THR A 49 -12.28 3.99 8.17
N GLN A 50 -12.85 3.74 6.99
CA GLN A 50 -12.20 4.05 5.73
C GLN A 50 -12.14 5.56 5.47
N LEU A 51 -13.24 6.29 5.75
CA LEU A 51 -13.28 7.74 5.65
C LEU A 51 -12.31 8.42 6.62
N ALA A 52 -12.21 7.96 7.86
CA ALA A 52 -11.26 8.48 8.84
C ALA A 52 -9.81 8.35 8.31
N ARG A 53 -9.44 7.16 7.84
CA ARG A 53 -8.11 6.92 7.25
C ARG A 53 -7.82 7.82 6.04
N ILE A 54 -8.81 8.04 5.18
CA ILE A 54 -8.67 8.95 4.03
C ILE A 54 -8.47 10.39 4.49
N ARG A 55 -9.19 10.83 5.52
CA ARG A 55 -9.05 12.18 6.10
C ARG A 55 -7.67 12.37 6.73
N ASP A 56 -7.19 11.39 7.51
CA ASP A 56 -5.85 11.44 8.11
C ASP A 56 -4.76 11.53 7.04
N LEU A 57 -4.87 10.71 5.99
CA LEU A 57 -3.93 10.76 4.86
C LEU A 57 -3.99 12.10 4.11
N ARG A 58 -5.18 12.69 3.96
CA ARG A 58 -5.31 14.03 3.34
C ARG A 58 -4.72 15.12 4.23
N ALA A 59 -4.83 15.00 5.55
CA ALA A 59 -4.28 15.97 6.49
C ALA A 59 -2.75 15.96 6.53
N THR A 60 -2.11 14.83 6.24
CA THR A 60 -0.64 14.75 6.12
C THR A 60 -0.11 15.28 4.78
N MET A 61 -0.98 15.51 3.79
CA MET A 61 -0.62 16.05 2.49
C MET A 61 -0.85 17.57 2.45
N PRO A 62 0.13 18.37 1.99
CA PRO A 62 -0.07 19.80 1.80
C PRO A 62 -1.19 20.08 0.79
N HIS A 63 -2.22 20.80 1.22
CA HIS A 63 -3.30 21.21 0.34
C HIS A 63 -2.78 22.15 -0.76
N GLY A 64 -3.11 21.84 -2.02
CA GLY A 64 -2.72 22.67 -3.17
C GLY A 64 -1.34 22.35 -3.77
N MET A 65 -0.64 21.31 -3.30
CA MET A 65 0.65 20.89 -3.87
C MET A 65 0.56 20.35 -5.30
N ILE A 66 -0.63 19.89 -5.72
CA ILE A 66 -0.86 19.31 -7.04
C ILE A 66 -2.15 19.89 -7.59
N THR A 67 -2.04 20.67 -8.65
CA THR A 67 -3.16 21.26 -9.38
C THR A 67 -3.73 20.26 -10.40
N PRO A 68 -5.02 20.38 -10.76
CA PRO A 68 -5.59 19.56 -11.84
C PRO A 68 -4.82 19.66 -13.15
N LYS A 69 -4.19 20.81 -13.42
CA LYS A 69 -3.39 21.05 -14.62
C LYS A 69 -2.08 20.24 -14.61
N GLU A 70 -1.40 20.17 -13.47
CA GLU A 70 -0.19 19.35 -13.30
C GLU A 70 -0.50 17.86 -13.43
N ILE A 71 -1.67 17.40 -12.95
CA ILE A 71 -2.12 16.02 -13.14
C ILE A 71 -2.34 15.73 -14.62
N ALA A 72 -3.05 16.61 -15.34
CA ALA A 72 -3.29 16.45 -16.76
C ALA A 72 -1.97 16.38 -17.56
N GLN A 73 -1.04 17.30 -17.25
CA GLN A 73 0.28 17.31 -17.88
C GLN A 73 1.07 16.02 -17.61
N ALA A 74 1.09 15.52 -16.38
CA ALA A 74 1.79 14.28 -16.05
C ALA A 74 1.17 13.03 -16.72
N ILE A 75 -0.14 13.02 -16.96
CA ILE A 75 -0.83 11.95 -17.69
C ILE A 75 -0.41 11.95 -19.17
N ASP A 76 -0.38 13.14 -19.79
CA ASP A 76 -0.02 13.30 -21.20
C ASP A 76 1.46 13.00 -21.43
N GLU A 77 2.36 13.41 -20.52
CA GLU A 77 3.79 13.10 -20.59
C GLU A 77 4.09 11.58 -20.46
N GLY A 78 3.24 10.84 -19.74
CA GLY A 78 3.40 9.39 -19.53
C GLY A 78 2.74 8.50 -20.58
N ARG A 79 2.02 9.07 -21.55
CA ARG A 79 1.35 8.36 -22.64
C ARG A 79 1.84 8.88 -24.00
N PRO A 80 2.99 8.39 -24.50
CA PRO A 80 3.35 8.57 -25.92
C PRO A 80 2.32 7.90 -26.85
#